data_AF-A0A0Q5IYF9-F1
#
_entry.id   AF-A0A0Q5IYF9-F1
#
_cell.length_a   1.000
_cell.length_b   1.000
_cell.length_c   1.000
_cell.angle_alpha   90.00
_cell.angle_beta   90.00
_cell.angle_gamma   90.00
#
_symmetry.space_group_name_H-M   'P 1'
#
loop_
_entity.id
_entity.type
_entity.pdbx_description
1 polymer ?
#
loop_
_entity_poly.entity_id
_entity_poly.type
_entity_poly.pdbx_seq_one_letter_code
_entity_poly.pdbx_strand_id
1 'polypeptide(L)'
;MQDATQGSTQQLQPPRPDSVLYFISNLDGDGATSYEVANGSWINYWYGFQFELGGTRYYTGFAWETPELYGAERENHYPAPDTKVTLAQATFVTSEPGSKSPWKLRGVEPYIGEFGGSEKGNEVDTERKPQTWSTPSGDMLLALPTWYLVSGVRMRTIEILLFNPHELTKTDENMWRYVATLEAGSNNDASCGPDSPGSIPCVDVTGKLAIVPQDGSDMPLLRVSVPGAASQGDTVTEYLYDVAQKTYRSTSR
;
A
#
# COMPACT_ATOMS: atom_id res chain seq x y z
N MET A 1 44.01 6.96 -27.85
CA MET A 1 43.78 7.12 -26.40
C MET A 1 42.29 7.29 -26.21
N GLN A 2 41.76 6.46 -25.32
CA GLN A 2 40.34 6.35 -24.95
C GLN A 2 39.82 7.67 -24.38
N ASP A 3 38.53 7.93 -24.54
CA ASP A 3 37.73 8.08 -23.32
C ASP A 3 36.32 7.52 -23.56
N ALA A 4 35.96 6.57 -22.71
CA ALA A 4 34.70 5.87 -22.70
C ALA A 4 34.17 6.00 -21.28
N THR A 5 32.97 6.58 -21.11
CA THR A 5 32.00 6.17 -20.08
C THR A 5 30.73 7.00 -20.22
N GLN A 6 29.88 6.60 -21.17
CA GLN A 6 28.44 6.70 -20.92
C GLN A 6 28.12 5.57 -19.95
N GLY A 7 28.02 5.89 -18.66
CA GLY A 7 27.54 4.95 -17.66
C GLY A 7 26.11 4.55 -18.02
N SER A 8 25.93 3.31 -18.47
CA SER A 8 24.61 2.72 -18.58
C SER A 8 24.00 2.64 -17.18
N THR A 9 22.87 3.31 -16.97
CA THR A 9 22.01 3.05 -15.82
C THR A 9 21.41 1.67 -15.98
N GLN A 10 22.17 0.64 -15.58
CA GLN A 10 21.65 -0.72 -15.53
C GLN A 10 20.49 -0.74 -14.54
N GLN A 11 19.29 -1.00 -15.05
CA GLN A 11 18.09 -1.13 -14.24
C GLN A 11 18.27 -2.36 -13.35
N LEU A 12 18.47 -2.13 -12.06
CA LEU A 12 18.59 -3.19 -11.05
C LEU A 12 17.26 -3.96 -11.03
N GLN A 13 17.29 -5.27 -11.29
CA GLN A 13 16.08 -6.09 -11.19
C GLN A 13 15.65 -6.16 -9.73
N PRO A 14 14.36 -5.89 -9.40
CA PRO A 14 13.88 -5.98 -8.03
C PRO A 14 13.96 -7.41 -7.48
N PRO A 15 14.04 -7.60 -6.15
CA PRO A 15 13.82 -8.89 -5.52
C PRO A 15 12.50 -9.52 -5.99
N ARG A 16 12.52 -10.83 -6.22
CA ARG A 16 11.33 -11.56 -6.70
C ARG A 16 10.26 -11.63 -5.60
N PRO A 17 8.96 -11.59 -5.95
CA PRO A 17 7.86 -11.71 -5.00
C PRO A 17 7.93 -12.93 -4.05
N ASP A 18 8.23 -14.12 -4.58
CA ASP A 18 8.41 -15.34 -3.78
C ASP A 18 9.51 -15.20 -2.72
N SER A 19 10.60 -14.54 -3.10
CA SER A 19 11.74 -14.29 -2.21
C SER A 19 11.38 -13.28 -1.12
N VAL A 20 10.56 -12.27 -1.43
CA VAL A 20 9.99 -11.35 -0.42
C VAL A 20 9.14 -12.12 0.58
N LEU A 21 8.24 -12.99 0.12
CA LEU A 21 7.38 -13.79 1.00
C LEU A 21 8.19 -14.74 1.89
N TYR A 22 9.25 -15.34 1.36
CA TYR A 22 10.18 -16.14 2.15
C TYR A 22 10.81 -15.32 3.29
N PHE A 23 11.29 -14.09 3.03
CA PHE A 23 11.87 -13.26 4.09
C PHE A 23 10.86 -12.84 5.16
N ILE A 24 9.58 -12.67 4.79
CA ILE A 24 8.52 -12.32 5.74
C ILE A 24 8.11 -13.54 6.58
N SER A 25 7.81 -14.67 5.93
CA SER A 25 7.22 -15.85 6.56
C SER A 25 8.24 -16.87 7.09
N ASN A 26 9.50 -16.81 6.64
CA ASN A 26 10.52 -17.86 6.78
C ASN A 26 10.10 -19.24 6.21
N LEU A 27 9.13 -19.27 5.30
CA LEU A 27 8.64 -20.47 4.62
C LEU A 27 8.92 -20.38 3.13
N ASP A 28 9.36 -21.49 2.53
CA ASP A 28 9.51 -21.60 1.08
C ASP A 28 8.16 -21.93 0.44
N GLY A 29 7.65 -21.01 -0.35
CA GLY A 29 6.38 -21.16 -1.07
C GLY A 29 6.52 -21.84 -2.44
N ASP A 30 7.67 -22.46 -2.75
CA ASP A 30 7.95 -23.10 -4.05
C ASP A 30 7.74 -22.16 -5.25
N GLY A 31 8.04 -20.87 -5.07
CA GLY A 31 7.84 -19.82 -6.08
C GLY A 31 6.42 -19.24 -6.15
N ALA A 32 5.49 -19.68 -5.32
CA ALA A 32 4.14 -19.12 -5.23
C ALA A 32 4.14 -17.71 -4.62
N THR A 33 3.16 -16.90 -5.02
CA THR A 33 2.93 -15.55 -4.48
C THR A 33 1.77 -15.50 -3.48
N SER A 34 1.25 -16.67 -3.09
CA SER A 34 0.21 -16.86 -2.09
C SER A 34 0.27 -18.30 -1.56
N TYR A 35 0.30 -18.49 -0.24
CA TYR A 35 0.31 -19.80 0.40
C TYR A 35 -0.06 -19.73 1.90
N GLU A 36 -0.48 -20.86 2.47
CA GLU A 36 -0.77 -20.98 3.92
C GLU A 36 0.53 -20.90 4.73
N VAL A 37 0.56 -20.06 5.77
CA VAL A 37 1.73 -19.86 6.64
C VAL A 37 1.56 -20.49 8.02
N ALA A 38 0.38 -20.41 8.62
CA ALA A 38 0.10 -20.97 9.94
C ALA A 38 -1.42 -21.09 10.18
N ASN A 39 -1.90 -22.23 10.68
CA ASN A 39 -3.27 -22.39 11.19
C ASN A 39 -4.37 -21.80 10.28
N GLY A 40 -4.33 -22.06 8.96
CA GLY A 40 -5.30 -21.50 8.01
C GLY A 40 -5.09 -20.03 7.64
N SER A 41 -4.10 -19.34 8.19
CA SER A 41 -3.64 -18.03 7.73
C SER A 41 -2.86 -18.16 6.42
N TRP A 42 -3.13 -17.26 5.48
CA TRP A 42 -2.48 -17.17 4.18
C TRP A 42 -1.71 -15.88 4.04
N ILE A 43 -0.45 -15.97 3.59
CA ILE A 43 0.33 -14.82 3.14
C ILE A 43 0.14 -14.61 1.64
N ASN A 44 0.04 -13.36 1.22
CA ASN A 44 -0.17 -12.96 -0.17
C ASN A 44 0.75 -11.81 -0.53
N TYR A 45 1.52 -11.94 -1.61
CA TYR A 45 2.31 -10.83 -2.11
C TYR A 45 1.38 -9.73 -2.64
N TRP A 46 1.65 -8.49 -2.26
CA TRP A 46 0.78 -7.36 -2.57
C TRP A 46 1.41 -6.36 -3.52
N TYR A 47 2.54 -5.78 -3.14
CA TYR A 47 3.14 -4.69 -3.91
C TYR A 47 4.66 -4.63 -3.73
N GLY A 48 5.38 -4.21 -4.77
CA GLY A 48 6.82 -3.98 -4.73
C GLY A 48 7.13 -2.54 -5.11
N PHE A 49 7.86 -1.83 -4.25
CA PHE A 49 8.17 -0.43 -4.43
C PHE A 49 9.67 -0.18 -4.40
N GLN A 50 10.21 0.33 -5.51
CA GLN A 50 11.60 0.77 -5.60
C GLN A 50 11.66 2.29 -5.58
N PHE A 51 12.51 2.85 -4.71
CA PHE A 51 12.63 4.29 -4.53
C PHE A 51 14.02 4.69 -4.06
N GLU A 52 14.34 5.98 -4.14
CA GLU A 52 15.59 6.54 -3.62
C GLU A 52 15.26 7.58 -2.56
N LEU A 53 15.96 7.53 -1.42
CA LEU A 53 15.81 8.48 -0.33
C LEU A 53 17.17 8.72 0.32
N GLY A 54 17.57 9.99 0.47
CA GLY A 54 18.89 10.34 1.02
C GLY A 54 20.07 9.72 0.26
N GLY A 55 19.94 9.50 -1.06
CA GLY A 55 20.95 8.84 -1.89
C GLY A 55 21.05 7.33 -1.75
N THR A 56 20.22 6.71 -0.90
CA THR A 56 20.12 5.25 -0.77
C THR A 56 18.97 4.75 -1.64
N ARG A 57 19.22 3.73 -2.46
CA ARG A 57 18.18 3.04 -3.21
C ARG A 57 17.60 1.89 -2.40
N TYR A 58 16.30 1.94 -2.21
CA TYR A 58 15.52 0.95 -1.48
C TYR A 58 14.65 0.14 -2.44
N TYR A 59 14.35 -1.09 -2.03
CA TYR A 59 13.22 -1.84 -2.52
C TYR A 59 12.45 -2.37 -1.31
N THR A 60 11.14 -2.14 -1.26
CA THR A 60 10.27 -2.76 -0.27
C THR A 60 9.25 -3.63 -0.97
N GLY A 61 9.21 -4.91 -0.60
CA GLY A 61 8.11 -5.80 -0.94
C GLY A 61 7.13 -5.86 0.22
N PHE A 62 5.85 -5.68 -0.07
CA PHE A 62 4.75 -5.75 0.86
C PHE A 62 3.94 -7.03 0.62
N ALA A 63 3.49 -7.62 1.71
CA ALA A 63 2.59 -8.76 1.72
C ALA A 63 1.48 -8.53 2.73
N TRP A 64 0.38 -9.25 2.60
CA TRP A 64 -0.65 -9.27 3.63
C TRP A 64 -1.00 -10.69 4.04
N GLU A 65 -1.37 -10.83 5.31
CA GLU A 65 -1.69 -12.10 5.95
C GLU A 65 -3.14 -12.08 6.46
N THR A 66 -3.87 -13.17 6.20
CA THR A 66 -5.18 -13.37 6.81
C THR A 66 -5.02 -13.75 8.28
N PRO A 67 -6.03 -13.55 9.14
CA PRO A 67 -6.00 -14.05 10.52
C PRO A 67 -5.76 -15.56 10.60
N GLU A 68 -5.14 -16.02 11.69
CA GLU A 68 -5.09 -17.44 12.03
C GLU A 68 -6.48 -17.92 12.49
N LEU A 69 -6.83 -19.15 12.14
CA LEU A 69 -8.11 -19.78 12.48
C LEU A 69 -7.88 -21.00 13.37
N TYR A 70 -8.69 -21.12 14.43
CA TYR A 70 -8.56 -22.20 15.40
C TYR A 70 -9.88 -22.95 15.62
N GLY A 71 -9.79 -24.26 15.89
CA GLY A 71 -10.95 -25.09 16.23
C GLY A 71 -12.03 -25.06 15.14
N ALA A 72 -13.29 -24.85 15.55
CA ALA A 72 -14.45 -24.87 14.66
C ALA A 72 -14.44 -23.77 13.59
N GLU A 73 -13.72 -22.66 13.84
CA GLU A 73 -13.58 -21.58 12.85
C GLU A 73 -12.85 -22.10 11.61
N ARG A 74 -11.86 -23.00 11.75
CA ARG A 74 -11.12 -23.55 10.61
C ARG A 74 -11.99 -24.26 9.58
N GLU A 75 -13.13 -24.82 9.99
CA GLU A 75 -14.01 -25.60 9.11
C GLU A 75 -15.19 -24.78 8.55
N ASN A 76 -15.63 -23.74 9.27
CA ASN A 76 -16.87 -23.01 8.97
C ASN A 76 -16.67 -21.48 8.91
N HIS A 77 -15.46 -21.02 8.63
CA HIS A 77 -15.12 -19.59 8.63
C HIS A 77 -15.85 -18.83 7.52
N TYR A 78 -16.43 -17.69 7.91
CA TYR A 78 -16.91 -16.68 6.98
C TYR A 78 -16.43 -15.32 7.49
N PRO A 79 -15.56 -14.61 6.75
CA PRO A 79 -15.01 -13.35 7.21
C PRO A 79 -16.10 -12.28 7.29
N ALA A 80 -16.13 -11.55 8.41
CA ALA A 80 -16.99 -10.38 8.53
C ALA A 80 -16.54 -9.28 7.55
N PRO A 81 -17.44 -8.41 7.06
CA PRO A 81 -17.08 -7.37 6.09
C PRO A 81 -15.94 -6.44 6.54
N ASP A 82 -15.85 -6.17 7.84
CA ASP A 82 -14.86 -5.30 8.46
C ASP A 82 -13.59 -6.03 8.93
N THR A 83 -13.53 -7.37 8.83
CA THR A 83 -12.31 -8.11 9.17
C THR A 83 -11.20 -7.76 8.19
N LYS A 84 -10.11 -7.22 8.71
CA LYS A 84 -8.94 -6.77 7.94
C LYS A 84 -7.88 -7.85 7.82
N VAL A 85 -6.89 -7.58 6.97
CA VAL A 85 -5.65 -8.35 6.88
C VAL A 85 -4.51 -7.58 7.52
N THR A 86 -3.54 -8.31 8.06
CA THR A 86 -2.28 -7.73 8.56
C THR A 86 -1.39 -7.41 7.37
N LEU A 87 -0.80 -6.21 7.34
CA LEU A 87 0.20 -5.83 6.36
C LEU A 87 1.61 -6.05 6.92
N ALA A 88 2.47 -6.67 6.13
CA ALA A 88 3.86 -6.98 6.43
C ALA A 88 4.79 -6.49 5.31
N GLN A 89 6.09 -6.40 5.60
CA GLN A 89 7.08 -5.99 4.60
C GLN A 89 8.45 -6.64 4.78
N ALA A 90 9.19 -6.72 3.67
CA ALA A 90 10.63 -6.89 3.65
C ALA A 90 11.28 -5.77 2.82
N THR A 91 12.23 -5.07 3.43
CA THR A 91 12.93 -3.93 2.83
C THR A 91 14.39 -4.26 2.58
N PHE A 92 14.87 -3.85 1.43
CA PHE A 92 16.20 -4.10 0.90
C PHE A 92 16.85 -2.78 0.49
N VAL A 93 18.16 -2.73 0.52
CA VAL A 93 18.98 -1.64 -0.02
C VAL A 93 19.90 -2.19 -1.11
N THR A 94 20.29 -1.35 -2.07
CA THR A 94 21.29 -1.74 -3.06
C THR A 94 22.59 -2.15 -2.38
N SER A 95 23.14 -3.29 -2.79
CA SER A 95 24.43 -3.76 -2.29
C SER A 95 25.59 -2.92 -2.82
N GLU A 96 26.74 -3.02 -2.15
CA GLU A 96 28.00 -2.45 -2.63
C GLU A 96 28.38 -2.99 -4.02
N PRO A 97 29.02 -2.18 -4.88
CA PRO A 97 29.50 -2.63 -6.20
C PRO A 97 30.35 -3.91 -6.10
N GLY A 98 30.07 -4.90 -6.95
CA GLY A 98 30.77 -6.19 -6.96
C GLY A 98 30.20 -7.25 -5.99
N SER A 99 29.13 -6.94 -5.27
CA SER A 99 28.41 -7.92 -4.44
C SER A 99 27.77 -9.04 -5.28
N LYS A 100 27.70 -10.26 -4.71
CA LYS A 100 27.05 -11.42 -5.34
C LYS A 100 25.55 -11.23 -5.57
N SER A 101 24.89 -10.50 -4.68
CA SER A 101 23.48 -10.12 -4.80
C SER A 101 23.39 -8.60 -4.99
N PRO A 102 22.58 -8.12 -5.94
CA PRO A 102 22.41 -6.69 -6.18
C PRO A 102 21.60 -5.99 -5.06
N TRP A 103 20.89 -6.76 -4.22
CA TRP A 103 20.13 -6.29 -3.06
C TRP A 103 20.60 -6.95 -1.77
N LYS A 104 20.62 -6.17 -0.69
CA LYS A 104 20.89 -6.61 0.68
C LYS A 104 19.64 -6.35 1.54
N LEU A 105 19.17 -7.37 2.24
CA LEU A 105 18.07 -7.23 3.20
C LEU A 105 18.46 -6.22 4.29
N ARG A 106 17.60 -5.23 4.51
CA ARG A 106 17.75 -4.20 5.54
C ARG A 106 16.90 -4.51 6.76
N GLY A 107 15.67 -5.01 6.57
CA GLY A 107 14.77 -5.36 7.67
C GLY A 107 13.50 -6.04 7.17
N VAL A 108 12.85 -6.75 8.09
CA VAL A 108 11.56 -7.41 7.88
C VAL A 108 10.67 -7.04 9.05
N GLU A 109 9.43 -6.65 8.76
CA GLU A 109 8.43 -6.33 9.79
C GLU A 109 7.15 -7.10 9.48
N PRO A 110 6.76 -8.07 10.33
CA PRO A 110 5.55 -8.88 10.10
C PRO A 110 4.25 -8.12 10.39
N TYR A 111 4.35 -6.91 10.98
CA TYR A 111 3.21 -6.06 11.26
C TYR A 111 3.57 -4.59 11.08
N ILE A 112 2.99 -3.96 10.06
CA ILE A 112 3.09 -2.52 9.81
C ILE A 112 1.72 -1.82 9.84
N GLY A 113 0.65 -2.57 10.12
CA GLY A 113 -0.73 -2.10 10.28
C GLY A 113 -1.73 -3.07 9.64
N GLU A 114 -3.00 -2.70 9.62
CA GLU A 114 -4.09 -3.52 9.07
C GLU A 114 -4.91 -2.72 8.05
N PHE A 115 -5.35 -3.38 6.99
CA PHE A 115 -6.12 -2.74 5.91
C PHE A 115 -7.06 -3.71 5.20
N GLY A 116 -7.84 -3.18 4.26
CA GLY A 116 -8.80 -3.95 3.49
C GLY A 116 -10.07 -4.30 4.27
N GLY A 117 -10.71 -5.40 3.87
CA GLY A 117 -11.97 -5.88 4.44
C GLY A 117 -12.29 -7.28 3.92
N SER A 118 -13.19 -7.99 4.59
CA SER A 118 -13.52 -9.39 4.29
C SER A 118 -12.28 -10.30 4.17
N GLU A 119 -11.28 -10.09 5.04
CA GLU A 119 -9.98 -10.80 5.04
C GLU A 119 -9.23 -10.73 3.70
N LYS A 120 -9.37 -9.59 3.03
CA LYS A 120 -8.64 -9.33 1.79
C LYS A 120 -8.04 -7.93 1.79
N GLY A 121 -6.78 -7.83 1.36
CA GLY A 121 -6.15 -6.55 1.08
C GLY A 121 -6.77 -5.88 -0.15
N ASN A 122 -6.78 -4.53 -0.18
CA ASN A 122 -7.23 -3.79 -1.36
C ASN A 122 -6.32 -4.09 -2.56
N GLU A 123 -6.91 -4.27 -3.74
CA GLU A 123 -6.19 -4.59 -4.97
C GLU A 123 -5.40 -3.37 -5.47
N VAL A 124 -4.19 -3.58 -5.95
CA VAL A 124 -3.37 -2.50 -6.52
C VAL A 124 -4.00 -2.01 -7.82
N ASP A 125 -4.17 -0.70 -7.94
CA ASP A 125 -4.51 -0.07 -9.21
C ASP A 125 -3.23 0.10 -10.03
N THR A 126 -3.10 -0.71 -11.09
CA THR A 126 -1.91 -0.72 -11.95
C THR A 126 -1.96 0.32 -13.07
N GLU A 127 -3.07 1.04 -13.22
CA GLU A 127 -3.25 2.08 -14.23
C GLU A 127 -2.76 3.44 -13.70
N ARG A 128 -2.91 3.68 -12.39
CA ARG A 128 -2.49 4.92 -11.73
C ARG A 128 -1.13 4.77 -11.07
N LYS A 129 -0.27 5.76 -11.27
CA LYS A 129 1.05 5.77 -10.63
C LYS A 129 0.94 6.12 -9.14
N PRO A 130 1.70 5.45 -8.27
CA PRO A 130 1.88 5.90 -6.89
C PRO A 130 2.49 7.31 -6.84
N GLN A 131 2.17 8.05 -5.79
CA GLN A 131 2.81 9.34 -5.48
C GLN A 131 3.69 9.18 -4.24
N THR A 132 4.80 9.91 -4.18
CA THR A 132 5.63 9.99 -2.99
C THR A 132 5.81 11.41 -2.51
N TRP A 133 6.06 11.57 -1.21
CA TRP A 133 6.35 12.86 -0.60
C TRP A 133 7.40 12.71 0.51
N SER A 134 8.51 13.44 0.41
CA SER A 134 9.52 13.52 1.48
C SER A 134 9.11 14.56 2.52
N THR A 135 9.06 14.15 3.78
CA THR A 135 8.79 15.05 4.91
C THR A 135 10.04 15.89 5.25
N PRO A 136 9.88 17.05 5.91
CA PRO A 136 11.00 17.82 6.44
C PRO A 136 11.95 17.03 7.35
N SER A 137 11.45 16.05 8.11
CA SER A 137 12.24 15.19 9.01
C SER A 137 13.01 14.08 8.28
N GLY A 138 12.74 13.87 6.99
CA GLY A 138 13.42 12.89 6.14
C GLY A 138 12.66 11.57 5.95
N ASP A 139 11.48 11.41 6.55
CA ASP A 139 10.57 10.30 6.24
C ASP A 139 9.97 10.45 4.83
N MET A 140 9.37 9.38 4.28
CA MET A 140 8.72 9.39 2.97
C MET A 140 7.32 8.78 3.03
N LEU A 141 6.32 9.55 2.59
CA LEU A 141 4.98 9.04 2.34
C LEU A 141 4.91 8.39 0.96
N LEU A 142 4.32 7.20 0.91
CA LEU A 142 3.86 6.52 -0.30
C LEU A 142 2.34 6.56 -0.32
N ALA A 143 1.77 7.15 -1.37
CA ALA A 143 0.34 7.10 -1.67
C ALA A 143 0.13 6.15 -2.85
N LEU A 144 -0.38 4.95 -2.57
CA LEU A 144 -0.56 3.85 -3.52
C LEU A 144 -2.04 3.74 -3.93
N PRO A 145 -2.39 4.05 -5.19
CA PRO A 145 -3.72 3.82 -5.71
C PRO A 145 -4.13 2.35 -5.61
N THR A 146 -5.31 2.11 -5.05
CA THR A 146 -5.90 0.79 -4.88
C THR A 146 -7.39 0.80 -5.22
N TRP A 147 -8.01 -0.36 -5.18
CA TRP A 147 -9.45 -0.52 -5.25
C TRP A 147 -9.91 -1.79 -4.53
N TYR A 148 -11.19 -1.85 -4.20
CA TYR A 148 -11.84 -3.07 -3.74
C TYR A 148 -13.25 -3.17 -4.33
N LEU A 149 -13.83 -4.37 -4.30
CA LEU A 149 -15.20 -4.61 -4.76
C LEU A 149 -16.13 -4.74 -3.56
N VAL A 150 -17.24 -4.00 -3.59
CA VAL A 150 -18.34 -4.17 -2.65
C VAL A 150 -19.64 -4.08 -3.43
N SER A 151 -20.49 -5.11 -3.32
CA SER A 151 -21.81 -5.16 -3.95
C SER A 151 -21.82 -4.84 -5.46
N GLY A 152 -20.79 -5.31 -6.18
CA GLY A 152 -20.66 -5.07 -7.63
C GLY A 152 -20.20 -3.66 -8.02
N VAL A 153 -19.78 -2.84 -7.06
CA VAL A 153 -19.17 -1.52 -7.28
C VAL A 153 -17.69 -1.60 -6.95
N ARG A 154 -16.84 -1.15 -7.88
CA ARG A 154 -15.41 -0.97 -7.64
C ARG A 154 -15.21 0.35 -6.92
N MET A 155 -14.90 0.28 -5.62
CA MET A 155 -14.52 1.43 -4.82
C MET A 155 -13.05 1.72 -5.07
N ARG A 156 -12.72 2.95 -5.44
CA ARG A 156 -11.34 3.38 -5.67
C ARG A 156 -10.81 4.00 -4.39
N THR A 157 -9.62 3.58 -4.01
CA THR A 157 -8.97 4.00 -2.78
C THR A 157 -7.53 4.42 -3.05
N ILE A 158 -6.90 4.99 -2.03
CA ILE A 158 -5.46 5.25 -1.99
C ILE A 158 -4.96 4.82 -0.62
N GLU A 159 -4.08 3.83 -0.58
CA GLU A 159 -3.38 3.44 0.64
C GLU A 159 -2.23 4.40 0.92
N ILE A 160 -2.13 4.85 2.17
CA ILE A 160 -1.05 5.74 2.61
C ILE A 160 -0.13 4.96 3.53
N LEU A 161 1.15 4.89 3.16
CA LEU A 161 2.20 4.29 3.96
C LEU A 161 3.30 5.31 4.25
N LEU A 162 3.87 5.27 5.45
CA LEU A 162 4.98 6.12 5.87
C LEU A 162 6.23 5.27 6.05
N PHE A 163 7.29 5.64 5.34
CA PHE A 163 8.62 5.07 5.45
C PHE A 163 9.51 5.95 6.33
N ASN A 164 10.12 5.35 7.34
CA ASN A 164 11.12 5.93 8.20
C ASN A 164 12.50 5.31 7.86
N PRO A 165 13.44 6.06 7.27
CA PRO A 165 14.76 5.55 6.90
C PRO A 165 15.76 5.44 8.07
N HIS A 166 15.41 5.97 9.25
CA HIS A 166 16.32 6.11 10.38
C HIS A 166 16.60 4.76 11.05
N GLU A 167 17.70 4.68 11.81
CA GLU A 167 17.97 3.49 12.62
C GLU A 167 16.96 3.38 13.76
N LEU A 168 16.14 2.33 13.70
CA LEU A 168 15.12 2.06 14.69
C LEU A 168 15.76 1.39 15.90
N THR A 169 15.92 2.13 17.00
CA THR A 169 16.47 1.60 18.25
C THR A 169 15.38 1.22 19.27
N LYS A 170 14.11 1.50 18.96
CA LYS A 170 12.97 1.22 19.83
C LYS A 170 12.06 0.19 19.17
N THR A 171 11.44 -0.65 20.00
CA THR A 171 10.55 -1.73 19.54
C THR A 171 9.18 -1.25 19.07
N ASP A 172 8.81 0.01 19.32
CA ASP A 172 7.54 0.62 18.92
C ASP A 172 7.65 1.52 17.67
N GLU A 173 8.85 1.60 17.09
CA GLU A 173 9.12 2.31 15.85
C GLU A 173 9.29 1.30 14.72
N ASN A 174 8.55 1.52 13.62
CA ASN A 174 8.61 0.68 12.44
C ASN A 174 9.25 1.44 11.28
N MET A 175 9.90 0.71 10.39
CA MET A 175 10.47 1.22 9.14
C MET A 175 9.35 1.60 8.19
N TRP A 176 8.28 0.80 8.16
CA TRP A 176 7.06 1.16 7.47
C TRP A 176 5.88 1.20 8.44
N ARG A 177 4.97 2.14 8.20
CA ARG A 177 3.68 2.18 8.88
C ARG A 177 2.57 2.41 7.87
N TYR A 178 1.53 1.60 7.92
CA TYR A 178 0.28 1.87 7.27
C TYR A 178 -0.48 2.94 8.05
N VAL A 179 -0.83 4.05 7.42
CA VAL A 179 -1.37 5.22 8.13
C VAL A 179 -2.80 5.60 7.73
N ALA A 180 -3.33 5.16 6.58
CA ALA A 180 -4.75 5.32 6.22
C ALA A 180 -5.12 4.64 4.88
N THR A 181 -6.43 4.39 4.71
CA THR A 181 -7.11 4.31 3.41
C THR A 181 -7.79 5.65 3.12
N LEU A 182 -7.63 6.21 1.93
CA LEU A 182 -8.40 7.36 1.47
C LEU A 182 -9.41 6.93 0.40
N GLU A 183 -10.66 7.37 0.54
CA GLU A 183 -11.69 7.16 -0.48
C GLU A 183 -11.43 8.07 -1.69
N ALA A 184 -11.45 7.49 -2.89
CA ALA A 184 -11.04 8.16 -4.12
C ALA A 184 -11.99 7.88 -5.31
N GLY A 185 -13.27 7.64 -5.04
CA GLY A 185 -14.33 7.51 -6.04
C GLY A 185 -14.77 6.06 -6.26
N SER A 186 -15.52 5.82 -7.34
CA SER A 186 -16.10 4.50 -7.62
C SER A 186 -16.42 4.30 -9.10
N ASN A 187 -16.55 3.03 -9.48
CA ASN A 187 -17.08 2.59 -10.76
C ASN A 187 -18.18 1.54 -10.53
N ASN A 188 -19.38 1.77 -11.05
CA ASN A 188 -20.51 0.82 -10.98
C ASN A 188 -20.95 0.29 -12.36
N ASP A 189 -20.08 0.34 -13.38
CA ASP A 189 -20.41 -0.04 -14.76
C ASP A 189 -20.92 -1.49 -14.89
N ALA A 190 -20.53 -2.36 -13.97
CA ALA A 190 -20.99 -3.75 -13.94
C ALA A 190 -22.46 -3.93 -13.48
N SER A 191 -23.07 -2.92 -12.87
CA SER A 191 -24.40 -3.01 -12.25
C SER A 191 -25.34 -1.85 -12.59
N CYS A 192 -24.92 -0.93 -13.45
CA CYS A 192 -25.71 0.22 -13.91
C CYS A 192 -26.30 0.03 -15.31
N GLY A 193 -27.07 1.01 -15.78
CA GLY A 193 -27.57 1.09 -17.16
C GLY A 193 -29.09 0.97 -17.27
N PRO A 194 -29.68 1.22 -18.45
CA PRO A 194 -31.13 1.24 -18.64
C PRO A 194 -31.78 -0.11 -18.34
N ASP A 195 -31.05 -1.20 -18.60
CA ASP A 195 -31.50 -2.59 -18.41
C ASP A 195 -31.29 -3.11 -16.98
N SER A 196 -30.64 -2.33 -16.10
CA SER A 196 -30.50 -2.69 -14.69
C SER A 196 -31.84 -2.50 -13.95
N PRO A 197 -32.15 -3.33 -12.93
CA PRO A 197 -33.33 -3.11 -12.09
C PRO A 197 -33.30 -1.71 -11.47
N GLY A 198 -34.29 -0.88 -11.82
CA GLY A 198 -34.37 0.51 -11.37
C GLY A 198 -33.56 1.51 -12.20
N SER A 199 -32.98 1.10 -13.33
CA SER A 199 -32.26 1.95 -14.29
C SER A 199 -31.18 2.82 -13.63
N ILE A 200 -30.31 2.18 -12.86
CA ILE A 200 -29.29 2.83 -12.04
C ILE A 200 -28.32 3.63 -12.95
N PRO A 201 -28.07 4.92 -12.68
CA PRO A 201 -27.10 5.70 -13.44
C PRO A 201 -25.68 5.13 -13.33
N CYS A 202 -24.98 5.10 -14.46
CA CYS A 202 -23.57 4.72 -14.50
C CYS A 202 -22.69 5.86 -13.99
N VAL A 203 -21.76 5.49 -13.12
CA VAL A 203 -20.80 6.35 -12.46
C VAL A 203 -19.44 5.72 -12.66
N ASP A 204 -18.53 6.47 -13.26
CA ASP A 204 -17.12 6.15 -13.28
C ASP A 204 -16.32 7.41 -12.93
N VAL A 205 -16.01 7.55 -11.64
CA VAL A 205 -15.29 8.72 -11.12
C VAL A 205 -14.03 8.29 -10.40
N THR A 206 -12.96 9.05 -10.65
CA THR A 206 -11.66 8.84 -10.03
C THR A 206 -11.20 10.15 -9.39
N GLY A 207 -10.98 10.10 -8.10
CA GLY A 207 -10.49 11.22 -7.32
C GLY A 207 -9.01 11.52 -7.58
N LYS A 208 -8.65 12.78 -7.40
CA LYS A 208 -7.26 13.27 -7.48
C LYS A 208 -6.75 13.56 -6.07
N LEU A 209 -5.61 12.99 -5.73
CA LEU A 209 -4.88 13.32 -4.50
C LEU A 209 -3.98 14.52 -4.73
N ALA A 210 -4.08 15.50 -3.83
CA ALA A 210 -3.09 16.54 -3.62
C ALA A 210 -2.46 16.36 -2.24
N ILE A 211 -1.12 16.37 -2.20
CA ILE A 211 -0.32 16.37 -0.98
C ILE A 211 0.08 17.83 -0.72
N VAL A 212 -0.40 18.41 0.38
CA VAL A 212 -0.30 19.84 0.66
C VAL A 212 0.59 20.07 1.89
N PRO A 213 1.77 20.71 1.74
CA PRO A 213 2.60 21.09 2.87
C PRO A 213 1.83 21.93 3.90
N GLN A 214 2.16 21.78 5.17
CA GLN A 214 1.61 22.60 6.24
C GLN A 214 2.73 23.26 7.04
N ASP A 215 2.62 24.57 7.24
CA ASP A 215 3.60 25.32 8.02
C ASP A 215 3.67 24.79 9.46
N GLY A 216 4.89 24.47 9.91
CA GLY A 216 5.13 23.95 11.25
C GLY A 216 4.70 22.49 11.48
N SER A 217 4.29 21.77 10.43
CA SER A 217 3.99 20.33 10.49
C SER A 217 4.96 19.55 9.62
N ASP A 218 5.41 18.40 10.13
CA ASP A 218 6.22 17.46 9.36
C ASP A 218 5.37 16.68 8.35
N MET A 219 4.13 16.36 8.74
CA MET A 219 3.19 15.60 7.92
C MET A 219 2.32 16.55 7.09
N PRO A 220 2.15 16.30 5.78
CA PRO A 220 1.30 17.13 4.91
C PRO A 220 -0.19 16.88 5.19
N LEU A 221 -1.03 17.84 4.79
CA LEU A 221 -2.46 17.60 4.58
C LEU A 221 -2.64 16.77 3.32
N LEU A 222 -3.50 15.76 3.38
CA LEU A 222 -3.91 15.01 2.18
C LEU A 222 -5.30 15.47 1.76
N ARG A 223 -5.46 15.90 0.51
CA ARG A 223 -6.74 16.35 -0.04
C ARG A 223 -7.12 15.49 -1.23
N VAL A 224 -8.27 14.84 -1.16
CA VAL A 224 -8.84 14.08 -2.28
C VAL A 224 -10.02 14.85 -2.86
N SER A 225 -9.96 15.14 -4.16
CA SER A 225 -11.05 15.77 -4.91
C SER A 225 -11.66 14.75 -5.87
N VAL A 226 -12.90 14.33 -5.61
CA VAL A 226 -13.67 13.41 -6.45
C VAL A 226 -14.64 14.21 -7.31
N PRO A 227 -14.58 14.11 -8.65
CA PRO A 227 -15.54 14.79 -9.51
C PRO A 227 -16.97 14.36 -9.19
N GLY A 228 -17.86 15.33 -8.95
CA GLY A 228 -19.29 15.08 -8.82
C GLY A 228 -20.02 15.29 -10.16
N ALA A 229 -21.34 15.10 -10.13
CA ALA A 229 -22.18 15.45 -11.27
C ALA A 229 -22.04 16.94 -11.60
N ALA A 230 -22.27 17.33 -12.86
CA ALA A 230 -22.09 18.71 -13.35
C ALA A 230 -22.82 19.78 -12.53
N SER A 231 -23.91 19.42 -11.83
CA SER A 231 -24.68 20.31 -10.96
C SER A 231 -24.23 20.34 -9.49
N GLN A 232 -23.39 19.40 -9.06
CA GLN A 232 -22.98 19.21 -7.66
C GLN A 232 -21.54 19.66 -7.40
N GLY A 233 -20.70 19.77 -8.44
CA GLY A 233 -19.28 20.11 -8.29
C GLY A 233 -18.48 18.97 -7.66
N ASP A 234 -17.17 19.18 -7.46
CA ASP A 234 -16.30 18.17 -6.88
C ASP A 234 -16.54 18.01 -5.37
N THR A 235 -16.59 16.76 -4.91
CA THR A 235 -16.53 16.44 -3.48
C THR A 235 -15.06 16.50 -3.05
N VAL A 236 -14.76 17.33 -2.06
CA VAL A 236 -13.40 17.48 -1.51
C VAL A 236 -13.37 16.94 -0.09
N THR A 237 -12.51 15.96 0.16
CA THR A 237 -12.24 15.42 1.49
C THR A 237 -10.80 15.73 1.88
N GLU A 238 -10.63 16.28 3.07
CA GLU A 238 -9.35 16.63 3.66
C GLU A 238 -9.02 15.67 4.80
N TYR A 239 -7.75 15.25 4.88
CA TYR A 239 -7.27 14.33 5.90
C TYR A 239 -6.06 14.94 6.59
N LEU A 240 -6.17 15.12 7.91
CA LEU A 240 -5.09 15.60 8.77
C LEU A 240 -4.44 14.42 9.49
N TYR A 241 -3.12 14.51 9.69
CA TYR A 241 -2.38 13.52 10.44
C TYR A 241 -2.63 13.70 11.95
N ASP A 242 -3.15 12.68 12.59
CA ASP A 242 -3.31 12.58 14.04
C ASP A 242 -2.02 11.99 14.62
N VAL A 243 -1.19 12.86 15.22
CA VAL A 243 0.10 12.47 15.80
C VAL A 243 -0.05 11.46 16.94
N ALA A 244 -1.11 11.57 17.75
CA ALA A 244 -1.33 10.68 18.88
C ALA A 244 -1.69 9.26 18.42
N GLN A 245 -2.47 9.17 17.35
CA GLN A 245 -2.95 7.91 16.78
C GLN A 245 -2.07 7.41 15.62
N LYS A 246 -1.07 8.19 15.22
CA LYS A 246 -0.13 7.92 14.13
C LYS A 246 -0.82 7.56 12.80
N THR A 247 -1.95 8.20 12.50
CA THR A 247 -2.84 7.88 11.36
C THR A 247 -3.45 9.15 10.75
N TYR A 248 -3.88 9.11 9.49
CA TYR A 248 -4.66 10.19 8.88
C TYR A 248 -6.16 10.05 9.20
N ARG A 249 -6.82 11.16 9.52
CA ARG A 249 -8.27 11.22 9.78
C ARG A 249 -8.94 12.26 8.89
N SER A 250 -10.09 11.90 8.34
CA SER A 250 -10.95 12.84 7.61
C SER A 250 -11.38 13.99 8.53
N THR A 251 -11.29 15.22 8.04
CA THR A 251 -11.81 16.41 8.73
C THR A 251 -13.28 16.66 8.43
N SER A 252 -13.83 16.00 7.40
CA SER A 252 -15.25 16.04 7.05
C SER A 252 -16.03 15.22 8.08
N ARG A 253 -16.95 15.87 8.81
CA ARG A 253 -17.97 15.22 9.66
C ARG A 253 -19.19 14.85 8.84
#